data_AF-A0A2M7B1M6-F1
#
_entry.id   AF-A0A2M7B1M6-F1
#
_cell.length_a   1.000
_cell.length_b   1.000
_cell.length_c   1.000
_cell.angle_alpha   90.00
_cell.angle_beta   90.00
_cell.angle_gamma   90.00
#
_symmetry.space_group_name_H-M   'P 1'
#
loop_
_entity.id
_entity.type
_entity.pdbx_description
1 polymer ?
#
loop_
_entity_poly.entity_id
_entity_poly.type
_entity_poly.pdbx_seq_one_letter_code
_entity_poly.pdbx_strand_id
1 'polypeptide(L)' 'MSRWLPCRRRDFIRKLIKLGFNGPYSGTRHQFLIYKEHRLSIPSNSEYSVPQLKMMLNEVKEIVGRQISLDEWSDL' A
#
# COMPACT_ATOMS: atom_id res chain seq x y z
N MET A 1 -1.37 6.64 20.84
CA MET A 1 -0.19 6.45 19.97
C MET A 1 -0.48 5.28 19.06
N SER A 2 -0.62 5.55 17.77
CA SER A 2 -0.75 4.51 16.76
C SER A 2 0.53 3.69 16.70
N ARG A 3 0.44 2.39 16.39
CA ARG A 3 1.60 1.50 16.20
C ARG A 3 1.46 0.81 14.85
N TRP A 4 2.58 0.60 14.15
CA TRP A 4 2.59 -0.26 12.97
C TRP A 4 2.21 -1.69 13.37
N LEU A 5 1.14 -2.21 12.78
CA LEU A 5 0.68 -3.58 12.94
C LEU A 5 0.85 -4.34 11.61
N PRO A 6 0.96 -5.68 11.64
CA PRO A 6 0.80 -6.48 10.44
C PRO A 6 -0.49 -6.08 9.70
N CYS A 7 -0.41 -6.02 8.37
CA CYS A 7 -1.52 -5.55 7.56
C CYS A 7 -1.91 -6.64 6.57
N ARG A 8 -3.19 -7.02 6.58
CA ARG A 8 -3.73 -7.95 5.59
C ARG A 8 -3.69 -7.30 4.22
N ARG A 9 -3.35 -8.08 3.19
CA ARG A 9 -3.28 -7.61 1.80
C ARG A 9 -4.53 -6.87 1.35
N ARG A 10 -5.72 -7.38 1.69
CA ARG A 10 -7.00 -6.75 1.33
C ARG A 10 -7.14 -5.35 1.94
N ASP A 11 -6.68 -5.17 3.18
CA ASP A 11 -6.83 -3.92 3.92
C ASP A 11 -5.77 -2.91 3.43
N PHE A 12 -4.57 -3.39 3.08
CA PHE A 12 -3.56 -2.60 2.37
C PHE A 12 -4.10 -2.07 1.03
N ILE A 13 -4.68 -2.92 0.18
CA ILE A 13 -5.24 -2.52 -1.12
C ILE A 13 -6.38 -1.49 -0.92
N ARG A 14 -7.28 -1.71 0.04
CA ARG A 14 -8.37 -0.76 0.35
C ARG A 14 -7.85 0.62 0.74
N LYS A 15 -6.84 0.69 1.61
CA LYS A 15 -6.20 1.94 2.01
C LYS A 15 -5.53 2.64 0.82
N LEU A 16 -4.85 1.89 -0.06
CA LEU A 16 -4.28 2.45 -1.29
C LEU A 16 -5.35 3.02 -2.23
N ILE A 17 -6.49 2.34 -2.39
CA ILE A 17 -7.60 2.87 -3.19
C ILE A 17 -8.11 4.19 -2.60
N LYS A 18 -8.25 4.28 -1.26
CA LYS A 18 -8.61 5.54 -0.58
C LYS A 18 -7.58 6.66 -0.78
N LEU A 19 -6.31 6.31 -0.96
CA LEU A 19 -5.23 7.24 -1.29
C LEU A 19 -5.23 7.69 -2.76
N GLY A 20 -6.14 7.15 -3.59
CA GLY A 20 -6.28 7.52 -4.99
C GLY A 20 -5.60 6.56 -5.98
N PHE A 21 -5.19 5.37 -5.54
CA PHE A 21 -4.72 4.32 -6.45
C PHE A 21 -5.90 3.64 -7.15
N ASN A 22 -5.71 3.27 -8.42
CA ASN A 22 -6.68 2.53 -9.24
C ASN A 22 -6.28 1.05 -9.36
N GLY A 23 -7.26 0.15 -9.37
CA GLY A 23 -7.09 -1.30 -9.50
C GLY A 23 -7.75 -2.08 -8.34
N PRO A 24 -7.23 -3.26 -7.96
CA PRO A 24 -6.01 -3.91 -8.44
C PRO A 24 -6.18 -4.52 -9.84
N TYR A 25 -5.19 -4.32 -10.70
CA TYR A 25 -5.10 -4.94 -12.01
C TYR A 25 -4.30 -6.25 -11.92
N SER A 26 -4.73 -7.26 -12.67
CA SER A 26 -4.04 -8.55 -12.73
C SER A 26 -2.84 -8.47 -13.67
N GLY A 27 -1.63 -8.66 -13.14
CA GLY A 27 -0.42 -8.91 -13.94
C GLY A 27 -0.12 -10.41 -14.04
N THR A 28 0.95 -10.76 -14.77
CA THR A 28 1.35 -12.16 -15.03
C THR A 28 1.80 -12.93 -13.78
N ARG A 29 2.28 -12.23 -12.74
CA ARG A 29 2.73 -12.85 -11.46
C ARG A 29 2.12 -12.18 -10.23
N HIS A 30 2.09 -10.85 -10.22
CA HIS A 30 1.52 -10.08 -9.12
C HIS A 30 0.46 -9.12 -9.64
N GLN A 31 -0.56 -8.90 -8.82
CA GLN A 31 -1.47 -7.77 -9.05
C GLN A 31 -0.72 -6.47 -8.79
N PHE A 32 -1.19 -5.39 -9.41
CA PHE A 32 -0.61 -4.07 -9.26
C PHE A 32 -1.70 -3.02 -9.20
N LEU A 33 -1.36 -1.87 -8.62
CA LEU A 33 -2.19 -0.68 -8.56
C LEU A 33 -1.52 0.42 -9.38
N ILE A 34 -2.31 1.33 -9.94
CA ILE A 34 -1.82 2.47 -10.73
C ILE A 34 -2.15 3.77 -9.99
N TYR A 35 -1.17 4.64 -9.83
CA TYR A 35 -1.36 6.01 -9.36
C TYR A 35 -0.78 6.96 -10.39
N LYS A 36 -1.64 7.66 -11.13
CA LYS A 36 -1.27 8.47 -12.30
C LYS A 36 -0.47 7.63 -13.31
N GLU A 37 0.82 7.92 -13.48
CA GLU A 37 1.73 7.21 -14.39
C GLU A 37 2.57 6.13 -13.68
N HIS A 38 2.45 6.02 -12.36
CA HIS A 38 3.22 5.08 -11.56
C HIS A 38 2.47 3.77 -11.34
N ARG A 39 3.23 2.67 -11.38
CA ARG A 39 2.74 1.32 -11.12
C ARG A 39 3.34 0.77 -9.85
N LEU A 40 2.49 0.41 -8.89
CA LEU A 40 2.89 -0.24 -7.64
C LEU A 40 2.52 -1.72 -7.68
N SER A 41 3.52 -2.60 -7.57
CA SER A 41 3.29 -4.05 -7.53
C SER A 41 2.90 -4.49 -6.12
N ILE A 42 1.88 -5.35 -6.00
CA ILE A 42 1.35 -5.79 -4.69
C ILE A 42 1.69 -7.28 -4.48
N PRO A 43 2.58 -7.62 -3.52
CA PRO A 43 3.01 -9.00 -3.27
C PRO A 43 1.86 -9.91 -2.84
N SER A 44 1.75 -11.10 -3.42
CA SER A 44 0.59 -12.01 -3.29
C SER A 44 0.37 -12.62 -1.89
N ASN A 45 1.21 -12.28 -0.90
CA ASN A 45 1.08 -12.72 0.48
C ASN A 45 -0.27 -12.28 1.08
N SER A 46 -0.86 -13.11 1.95
CA SER A 46 -2.13 -12.80 2.61
C SER A 46 -2.00 -11.69 3.66
N GLU A 47 -0.85 -11.62 4.32
CA GLU A 47 -0.52 -10.64 5.35
C GLU A 47 0.93 -10.15 5.20
N TYR A 48 1.14 -8.89 5.51
CA TYR A 48 2.45 -8.24 5.49
C TYR A 48 2.94 -8.02 6.91
N SER A 49 4.17 -8.46 7.16
CA SER A 49 4.87 -8.15 8.40
C SER A 49 5.11 -6.64 8.52
N VAL A 50 5.32 -6.13 9.73
CA VAL A 50 5.60 -4.70 9.96
C VAL A 50 6.81 -4.20 9.13
N PRO A 51 7.94 -4.93 9.03
CA PRO A 51 9.04 -4.53 8.16
C PRO A 51 8.64 -4.44 6.68
N GLN A 52 7.90 -5.43 6.18
CA GLN A 52 7.42 -5.45 4.79
C GLN A 52 6.46 -4.29 4.52
N LEU A 53 5.51 -4.04 5.43
CA LEU A 53 4.59 -2.93 5.33
C LEU A 53 5.32 -1.59 5.27
N LYS A 54 6.31 -1.36 6.14
CA LYS A 54 7.11 -0.13 6.14
C LYS A 54 7.87 0.06 4.82
N MET A 55 8.45 -1.00 4.27
CA MET A 55 9.13 -0.97 2.97
C MET A 55 8.17 -0.55 1.86
N MET A 56 7.00 -1.19 1.76
CA MET A 56 6.00 -0.84 0.75
C MET A 56 5.46 0.59 0.94
N LEU A 57 5.27 1.03 2.18
CA LEU A 57 4.82 2.39 2.45
C LEU A 57 5.86 3.44 2.06
N ASN A 58 7.14 3.12 2.14
CA ASN A 58 8.18 4.00 1.63
C ASN A 58 8.02 4.20 0.12
N GLU A 59 7.82 3.13 -0.64
CA GLU A 59 7.55 3.19 -2.08
C GLU A 59 6.26 3.99 -2.39
N VAL A 60 5.21 3.79 -1.60
CA VAL A 60 3.95 4.56 -1.73
C VAL A 60 4.18 6.06 -1.50
N LYS A 61 5.00 6.45 -0.51
CA LYS A 61 5.30 7.87 -0.24
C LYS A 61 6.02 8.52 -1.42
N GLU A 62 6.99 7.81 -2.01
CA GLU A 62 7.70 8.28 -3.21
C GLU A 62 6.73 8.44 -4.40
N ILE A 63 5.84 7.47 -4.63
CA ILE A 63 4.86 7.50 -5.73
C ILE A 63 3.84 8.63 -5.56
N VAL A 64 3.32 8.82 -4.34
CA VAL A 64 2.32 9.86 -4.07
C VAL A 64 2.96 11.23 -3.98
N GLY A 65 4.27 11.31 -3.70
CA GLY A 65 5.01 12.56 -3.52
C GLY A 65 4.67 13.27 -2.20
N ARG A 66 4.17 12.54 -1.20
CA ARG A 66 3.84 13.10 0.12
C ARG A 66 4.17 12.13 1.25
N GLN A 67 4.49 12.67 2.42
CA GLN A 67 4.61 11.90 3.63
C GLN A 67 3.24 11.38 4.05
N ILE A 68 3.18 10.09 4.42
CA ILE A 68 2.03 9.47 5.09
C ILE A 68 2.45 9.19 6.51
N SER A 69 1.76 9.80 7.47
CA SER A 69 2.00 9.57 8.89
C SER A 69 1.39 8.24 9.33
N LEU A 70 1.84 7.73 10.48
CA LEU A 70 1.26 6.50 11.03
C LEU A 70 -0.20 6.70 11.44
N ASP A 71 -0.54 7.88 11.96
CA ASP A 71 -1.92 8.21 12.36
C ASP A 71 -2.83 8.30 11.13
N GLU A 72 -2.39 9.00 10.08
CA GLU A 72 -3.10 9.03 8.80
C GLU A 72 -3.29 7.61 8.24
N TRP A 73 -2.24 6.79 8.26
CA TRP A 73 -2.36 5.41 7.80
C TRP A 73 -3.34 4.58 8.63
N SER A 74 -3.43 4.85 9.93
CA SER A 74 -4.32 4.12 10.83
C SER A 74 -5.78 4.50 10.62
N ASP A 75 -6.04 5.77 10.26
CA ASP A 75 -7.38 6.32 10.05
C ASP A 75 -7.99 6.03 8.67
N LEU A 76 -7.19 5.59 7.69
CA LEU A 76 -7.64 5.12 6.38
C LEU A 76 -8.35 3.76 6.45
#